data_AF-A0AAV5N3L3-F1
#
_entry.id   AF-A0AAV5N3L3-F1
#
_cell.length_a   1.000
_cell.length_b   1.000
_cell.length_c   1.000
_cell.angle_alpha   90.00
_cell.angle_beta   90.00
_cell.angle_gamma   90.00
#
_symmetry.space_group_name_H-M   'P 1'
#
loop_
_entity.id
_entity.type
_entity.pdbx_description
1 polymer ?
#
loop_
_entity_poly.entity_id
_entity_poly.type
_entity_poly.pdbx_seq_one_letter_code
_entity_poly.pdbx_strand_id
1 'polypeptide(L)' 'MTYKGYAARIEYSDEGQCLVGHVAGIRDVIGFHADNVVSPRKAFEEAVGDYLAYCAQSFGTRPNGFVA' A
#
# COMPACT_ATOMS: atom_id res chain seq x y z
N MET A 1 10.51 3.93 2.91
CA MET A 1 9.91 5.06 2.17
C MET A 1 8.69 5.55 2.93
N THR A 2 8.27 6.81 2.75
CA THR A 2 7.08 7.36 3.42
C THR A 2 6.27 8.20 2.43
N TYR A 3 4.96 8.01 2.39
CA TYR A 3 4.04 8.71 1.49
C TYR A 3 2.70 8.98 2.18
N LYS A 4 2.23 10.24 2.19
CA LYS A 4 0.97 10.65 2.85
C LYS A 4 0.80 10.16 4.30
N GLY A 5 1.91 10.02 5.04
CA GLY A 5 1.90 9.53 6.42
C GLY A 5 1.99 8.00 6.56
N TYR A 6 1.96 7.26 5.45
CA TYR A 6 2.16 5.82 5.42
C TYR A 6 3.63 5.48 5.21
N ALA A 7 4.15 4.55 5.98
CA ALA A 7 5.51 4.05 5.80
C ALA A 7 5.47 2.80 4.92
N ALA A 8 6.49 2.58 4.10
CA ALA A 8 6.70 1.34 3.38
C ALA A 8 8.09 0.79 3.70
N ARG A 9 8.13 -0.50 4.00
CA ARG A 9 9.35 -1.29 4.12
C ARG A 9 9.53 -2.09 2.85
N ILE A 10 10.74 -2.11 2.33
CA ILE A 10 11.09 -2.86 1.13
C ILE A 10 12.20 -3.82 1.52
N GLU A 11 11.99 -5.08 1.22
CA GLU A 11 12.93 -6.17 1.44
C GLU A 11 13.25 -6.81 0.09
N TYR A 12 14.51 -7.18 -0.09
CA TYR A 12 14.95 -7.86 -1.29
C TYR A 12 14.88 -9.37 -1.08
N SER A 13 14.16 -10.07 -1.95
CA SER A 13 14.17 -11.53 -1.98
C SER A 13 15.15 -12.02 -3.03
N ASP A 14 16.23 -12.64 -2.57
CA ASP A 14 17.23 -13.29 -3.43
C ASP A 14 16.61 -14.45 -4.24
N GLU A 15 15.72 -15.23 -3.60
CA GLU A 15 15.05 -16.40 -4.19
C GLU A 15 14.19 -16.06 -5.42
N GLY A 16 13.60 -14.86 -5.44
CA GLY A 16 12.78 -14.37 -6.55
C GLY A 16 13.48 -13.31 -7.41
N GLN A 17 14.71 -12.93 -7.06
CA GLN A 17 15.43 -11.76 -7.60
C GLN A 17 14.58 -10.47 -7.68
N CYS A 18 13.62 -10.31 -6.76
CA CYS A 18 12.61 -9.24 -6.79
C CYS A 18 12.54 -8.51 -5.44
N LEU A 19 12.10 -7.26 -5.49
CA LEU A 19 11.90 -6.43 -4.30
C LEU A 19 10.45 -6.58 -3.84
N VAL A 20 10.26 -6.98 -2.59
CA VAL A 20 8.96 -7.10 -1.95
C VAL A 20 8.80 -5.94 -0.97
N GLY A 21 7.82 -5.09 -1.23
CA GLY A 21 7.48 -3.95 -0.39
C GLY A 21 6.17 -4.16 0.37
N HIS A 22 6.15 -3.80 1.64
CA HIS A 22 4.95 -3.81 2.47
C HIS A 22 4.71 -2.43 3.08
N VAL A 23 3.45 -1.99 3.03
CA VAL A 23 3.01 -0.75 3.66
C VAL A 23 2.76 -1.00 5.15
N ALA A 24 3.40 -0.20 5.98
CA ALA A 24 3.25 -0.15 7.42
C ALA A 24 2.50 1.14 7.83
N GLY A 25 1.60 1.01 8.81
CA GLY A 25 0.83 2.13 9.35
C GLY A 25 -0.60 2.27 8.81
N ILE A 26 -1.11 1.24 8.12
CA ILE A 26 -2.53 1.08 7.77
C ILE A 26 -3.11 -0.16 8.48
N ARG A 27 -4.44 -0.16 8.68
CA ARG A 27 -5.18 -1.36 9.14
C ARG A 27 -5.19 -2.48 8.10
N ASP A 28 -5.10 -2.10 6.83
CA ASP A 28 -5.03 -3.01 5.69
C ASP A 28 -3.56 -3.33 5.38
N VAL A 29 -3.24 -4.54 4.91
CA VAL A 29 -1.87 -4.89 4.54
C VAL A 29 -1.74 -4.78 3.03
N ILE A 30 -1.15 -3.69 2.57
CA ILE A 30 -0.84 -3.50 1.15
C ILE A 30 0.58 -3.99 0.90
N GLY A 31 0.71 -5.05 0.10
CA GLY A 31 1.98 -5.56 -0.42
C GLY A 31 2.13 -5.19 -1.90
N PHE A 32 3.34 -4.85 -2.32
CA PHE A 32 3.69 -4.63 -3.72
C PHE A 32 5.02 -5.30 -4.04
N HIS A 33 5.15 -5.79 -5.27
CA HIS A 33 6.37 -6.40 -5.78
C HIS A 33 6.89 -5.52 -6.92
N ALA A 34 8.20 -5.29 -6.93
CA ALA A 34 8.86 -4.51 -7.96
C ALA A 34 10.07 -5.28 -8.50
N ASP A 35 10.12 -5.39 -9.82
CA ASP A 35 11.22 -6.02 -10.55
C ASP A 35 12.48 -5.14 -10.57
N ASN A 36 12.37 -3.90 -10.07
CA ASN A 36 13.46 -2.92 -10.14
C ASN A 36 13.38 -1.89 -9.00
N VAL A 37 14.53 -1.42 -8.51
CA VAL A 37 14.68 -0.51 -7.34
C VAL A 37 14.04 0.88 -7.49
N VAL A 38 13.75 1.28 -8.73
CA VAL A 38 13.21 2.61 -9.07
C VAL A 38 11.67 2.60 -9.16
N SER A 39 11.06 1.45 -9.42
CA SER A 39 9.60 1.29 -9.52
C SER A 39 8.81 1.11 -8.20
N PRO A 40 9.39 0.74 -7.03
CA PRO A 40 8.59 0.40 -5.87
C PRO A 40 7.89 1.62 -5.30
N ARG A 41 8.47 2.80 -5.49
CA ARG A 41 7.85 4.07 -5.06
C ARG A 41 6.58 4.36 -5.83
N LYS A 42 6.60 4.19 -7.16
CA LYS A 42 5.42 4.44 -8.00
C LYS A 42 4.32 3.41 -7.72
N ALA A 43 4.69 2.13 -7.61
CA ALA A 43 3.75 1.07 -7.23
C ALA A 43 3.12 1.32 -5.84
N PHE A 44 3.93 1.81 -4.89
CA PHE A 44 3.44 2.20 -3.57
C PHE A 44 2.50 3.42 -3.60
N GLU A 45 2.85 4.47 -4.34
CA GLU A 45 2.00 5.66 -4.48
C GLU A 45 0.66 5.33 -5.16
N GLU A 46 0.67 4.47 -6.19
CA GLU A 46 -0.53 3.97 -6.87
C GLU A 46 -1.38 3.13 -5.91
N ALA A 47 -0.80 2.19 -5.16
CA ALA A 47 -1.54 1.34 -4.24
C ALA A 47 -2.16 2.13 -3.07
N VAL A 48 -1.43 3.10 -2.52
CA VAL A 48 -1.98 4.02 -1.50
C VAL A 48 -3.04 4.94 -2.09
N GLY A 49 -2.83 5.40 -3.33
CA GLY A 49 -3.79 6.22 -4.06
C GLY A 49 -5.11 5.49 -4.29
N ASP A 50 -5.04 4.24 -4.75
CA ASP A 50 -6.18 3.37 -5.00
C ASP A 50 -6.89 3.01 -3.68
N TYR A 51 -6.13 2.73 -2.60
CA TYR A 51 -6.70 2.53 -1.27
C TYR A 51 -7.45 3.77 -0.76
N LEU A 52 -6.87 4.97 -0.91
CA LEU A 52 -7.52 6.22 -0.52
C LEU A 52 -8.73 6.53 -1.40
N ALA A 53 -8.65 6.23 -2.70
CA ALA A 53 -9.76 6.39 -3.64
C ALA A 53 -10.89 5.43 -3.29
N TYR A 54 -10.59 4.16 -3.01
CA TYR A 54 -11.54 3.15 -2.53
C TYR A 54 -12.13 3.53 -1.17
N CYS A 55 -11.32 4.06 -0.25
CA CYS A 55 -11.81 4.61 1.01
C CYS A 55 -12.72 5.81 0.76
N ALA A 56 -12.36 6.76 -0.10
CA ALA A 56 -13.21 7.91 -0.42
C ALA A 56 -14.52 7.49 -1.11
N GLN A 57 -14.47 6.50 -2.00
CA GLN A 57 -15.63 5.94 -2.68
C GLN A 57 -16.53 5.15 -1.70
N SER A 58 -15.93 4.37 -0.81
CA SER A 58 -16.63 3.59 0.23
C SER A 58 -17.13 4.46 1.39
N PHE A 59 -16.46 5.55 1.75
CA PHE A 59 -16.99 6.54 2.70
C PHE A 59 -18.14 7.36 2.09
N GLY A 60 -18.36 7.29 0.77
CA GLY A 60 -19.57 7.73 0.08
C GLY A 60 -20.72 6.71 0.10
N THR A 61 -20.51 5.49 0.59
CA THR A 61 -21.57 4.51 0.88
C THR A 61 -21.17 3.76 2.14
N ARG A 62 -21.61 4.29 3.29
CA ARG A 62 -21.56 3.66 4.63
C ARG A 62 -21.27 2.15 4.54
N PRO A 63 -20.05 1.67 4.84
CA PRO A 63 -19.88 0.26 5.12
C PRO A 63 -20.69 0.00 6.39
N ASN A 64 -21.72 -0.81 6.25
CA ASN A 64 -22.60 -1.21 7.33
C ASN A 64 -21.73 -1.73 8.49
N GLY A 65 -21.67 -0.99 9.59
CA GLY A 65 -20.78 -1.32 10.71
C GLY A 65 -20.38 -0.14 11.59
N PHE A 66 -21.26 0.84 11.78
CA PHE A 66 -21.18 1.68 12.98
C PHE A 66 -21.65 0.80 14.13
N VAL A 67 -20.72 0.20 14.87
CA VAL A 67 -20.98 -0.37 16.20
C VAL A 67 -20.32 0.54 17.23
N ALA A 68 -21.19 1.25 17.94
CA ALA A 68 -20.99 2.05 19.16
C ALA A 68 -19.94 3.17 19.13
#